data_AF-A0A0B7MT15-F1
#
_entry.id   AF-A0A0B7MT15-F1
#
_cell.length_a   1.000
_cell.length_b   1.000
_cell.length_c   1.000
_cell.angle_alpha   90.00
_cell.angle_beta   90.00
_cell.angle_gamma   90.00
#
_symmetry.space_group_name_H-M   'P 1'
#
loop_
_entity.id
_entity.type
_entity.pdbx_description
1 polymer ?
#
loop_
_entity_poly.entity_id
_entity_poly.type
_entity_poly.pdbx_seq_one_letter_code
_entity_poly.pdbx_strand_id
1 'polypeptide(L)'
;MLKPIQKPLAKILSYLFALTYQWSDWRHGNVCSIHKKGPVAEASSFRPISLTSTFRKLYESCLLPLVLDVSPAIDVAQNGFRSARSALDSALSFQDLMKDYQRRHYHWPTLCFLDIKSAYDVVDRRVIWQSMLSTNAPLPIVSLLSNLFDDVSISVLNQNCVSEELSPHKNNNPVHSFPISLSLWNANGLRQSVVHDVLSHVLSTHVLLVTETWLLFGSFPSDWSQSYLYGTKVPDAFGRGSGGMTAFVSPSCPFTVSQLPSYNPHTLSLKVGYLTVHCVYLPPPLSSYMVLSILRSLPLHCDTTVCGDFDARFGSLLGDTRANAWGNALLPWLGPQ
;
A
#
# COMPACT_ATOMS: atom_id res chain seq x y z
N MET A 1 29.65 -6.03 -33.22
CA MET A 1 30.53 -4.99 -33.80
C MET A 1 31.08 -3.96 -32.79
N LEU A 2 30.45 -3.71 -31.62
CA LEU A 2 30.91 -2.65 -30.70
C LEU A 2 31.98 -3.07 -29.66
N LYS A 3 32.19 -4.38 -29.47
CA LYS A 3 33.13 -4.94 -28.46
C LYS A 3 34.55 -4.32 -28.51
N PRO A 4 35.16 -4.07 -29.68
CA PRO A 4 36.49 -3.46 -29.77
C PRO A 4 36.58 -2.02 -29.22
N ILE A 5 35.48 -1.27 -29.25
CA ILE A 5 35.43 0.14 -28.81
C ILE A 5 34.75 0.33 -27.46
N GLN A 6 34.51 -0.75 -26.70
CA GLN A 6 33.73 -0.70 -25.47
C GLN A 6 34.32 0.25 -24.41
N LYS A 7 35.65 0.30 -24.27
CA LYS A 7 36.33 1.15 -23.26
C LYS A 7 36.18 2.65 -23.57
N PRO A 8 36.54 3.14 -24.77
CA PRO A 8 36.33 4.54 -25.10
C PRO A 8 34.84 4.91 -25.09
N LEU A 9 33.96 4.03 -25.56
CA LEU A 9 32.52 4.26 -25.53
C LEU A 9 31.98 4.34 -24.10
N ALA A 10 32.38 3.45 -23.20
CA ALA A 10 31.99 3.49 -21.79
C ALA A 10 32.41 4.81 -21.13
N LYS A 11 33.62 5.30 -21.40
CA LYS A 11 34.08 6.59 -20.86
C LYS A 11 33.19 7.75 -21.33
N ILE A 12 32.88 7.81 -22.63
CA ILE A 12 31.99 8.84 -23.20
C ILE A 12 30.59 8.73 -22.58
N LEU A 13 30.04 7.52 -22.52
CA LEU A 13 28.72 7.27 -21.93
C LEU A 13 28.68 7.66 -20.46
N SER A 14 29.70 7.36 -19.66
CA SER A 14 29.76 7.78 -18.25
C SER A 14 29.73 9.29 -18.08
N TYR A 15 30.45 10.05 -18.92
CA TYR A 15 30.37 11.51 -18.93
C TYR A 15 28.97 11.99 -19.32
N LEU A 16 28.37 11.41 -20.37
CA LEU A 16 27.01 11.74 -20.77
C LEU A 16 26.00 11.41 -19.66
N PHE A 17 26.14 10.28 -18.96
CA PHE A 17 25.29 9.90 -17.83
C PHE A 17 25.42 10.88 -16.67
N ALA A 18 26.64 11.31 -16.33
CA ALA A 18 26.85 12.32 -15.30
C ALA A 18 26.24 13.69 -15.65
N LEU A 19 26.34 14.11 -16.93
CA LEU A 19 25.74 15.37 -17.40
C LEU A 19 24.22 15.29 -17.44
N THR A 20 23.66 14.22 -17.96
CA THR A 20 22.20 14.03 -18.07
C THR A 20 21.52 13.84 -16.72
N TYR A 21 22.21 13.22 -15.75
CA TYR A 21 21.78 13.17 -14.34
C TYR A 21 21.53 14.58 -13.78
N GLN A 22 22.37 15.55 -14.14
CA GLN A 22 22.27 16.93 -13.67
C GLN A 22 21.35 17.82 -14.51
N TRP A 23 21.27 17.60 -15.83
CA TRP A 23 20.77 18.61 -16.77
C TRP A 23 19.64 18.15 -17.72
N SER A 24 19.16 16.90 -17.62
CA SER A 24 18.15 16.38 -18.57
C SER A 24 16.83 15.95 -17.92
N ASP A 25 15.74 15.99 -18.69
CA ASP A 25 14.44 15.39 -18.36
C ASP A 25 14.41 13.86 -18.57
N TRP A 26 15.46 13.16 -18.14
CA TRP A 26 15.46 11.68 -18.08
C TRP A 26 14.34 11.10 -17.19
N ARG A 27 13.80 11.91 -16.28
CA ARG A 27 12.67 11.58 -15.42
C ARG A 27 11.32 11.81 -16.11
N HIS A 28 11.28 12.37 -17.31
CA HIS A 28 10.05 12.55 -18.07
C HIS A 28 9.74 11.31 -18.95
N GLY A 29 8.47 10.91 -18.96
CA GLY A 29 7.95 9.81 -19.78
C GLY A 29 6.69 10.19 -20.56
N ASN A 30 6.67 9.90 -21.85
CA ASN A 30 5.48 10.11 -22.67
C ASN A 30 4.56 8.90 -22.62
N VAL A 31 3.37 9.03 -22.04
CA VAL A 31 2.40 7.94 -21.93
C VAL A 31 1.55 7.86 -23.19
N CYS A 32 1.68 6.77 -23.94
CA CYS A 32 0.76 6.43 -25.03
C CYS A 32 -0.19 5.31 -24.59
N SER A 33 -1.46 5.40 -24.98
CA SER A 33 -2.45 4.37 -24.66
C SER A 33 -2.57 3.37 -25.82
N ILE A 34 -2.36 2.09 -25.54
CA ILE A 34 -2.58 0.99 -26.50
C ILE A 34 -3.85 0.26 -26.14
N HIS A 35 -4.75 0.09 -27.10
CA HIS A 35 -5.99 -0.67 -26.90
C HIS A 35 -5.66 -2.13 -26.53
N LYS A 36 -6.26 -2.64 -25.45
CA LYS A 36 -6.06 -4.00 -24.93
C LYS A 36 -7.22 -4.91 -25.26
N LYS A 37 -8.40 -4.60 -24.73
CA LYS A 37 -9.66 -5.37 -24.86
C LYS A 37 -10.83 -4.52 -24.38
N GLY A 38 -12.03 -4.77 -24.90
CA GLY A 38 -13.24 -4.07 -24.48
C GLY A 38 -13.55 -2.80 -25.30
N PRO A 39 -14.58 -2.03 -24.90
CA PRO A 39 -15.05 -0.86 -25.64
C PRO A 39 -14.01 0.26 -25.70
N VAL A 40 -13.85 0.88 -26.87
CA VAL A 40 -12.88 1.97 -27.13
C VAL A 40 -13.24 3.26 -26.35
N ALA A 41 -14.49 3.40 -25.89
CA ALA A 41 -14.92 4.54 -25.09
C ALA A 41 -14.48 4.47 -23.61
N GLU A 42 -14.02 3.30 -23.14
CA GLU A 42 -13.64 3.11 -21.74
C GLU A 42 -12.11 3.17 -21.56
N ALA A 43 -11.63 4.02 -20.66
CA ALA A 43 -10.20 4.16 -20.38
C ALA A 43 -9.57 2.84 -19.87
N SER A 44 -10.32 2.03 -19.13
CA SER A 44 -9.93 0.69 -18.64
C SER A 44 -9.63 -0.31 -19.77
N SER A 45 -10.11 -0.06 -20.99
CA SER A 45 -9.87 -0.89 -22.17
C SER A 45 -8.47 -0.67 -22.78
N PHE A 46 -7.73 0.33 -22.31
CA PHE A 46 -6.40 0.67 -22.78
C PHE A 46 -5.33 0.32 -21.75
N ARG A 47 -4.11 0.06 -22.24
CA ARG A 47 -2.91 -0.01 -21.42
C ARG A 47 -2.12 1.28 -21.63
N PRO A 48 -1.86 2.07 -20.58
CA PRO A 48 -0.87 3.12 -20.67
C PRO A 48 0.51 2.50 -20.82
N ILE A 49 1.32 3.03 -21.73
CA ILE A 49 2.72 2.65 -21.92
C ILE A 49 3.57 3.92 -21.80
N SER A 50 4.43 3.96 -20.80
CA SER A 50 5.38 5.05 -20.60
C SER A 50 6.57 4.91 -21.55
N LEU A 51 6.65 5.81 -22.52
CA LEU A 51 7.79 5.95 -23.42
C LEU A 51 8.85 6.84 -22.77
N THR A 52 9.86 6.20 -22.20
CA THR A 52 11.06 6.88 -21.68
C THR A 52 12.05 7.22 -22.80
N SER A 53 12.94 8.19 -22.54
CA SER A 53 13.99 8.56 -23.48
C SER A 53 14.89 7.36 -23.81
N THR A 54 15.40 7.30 -25.05
CA THR A 54 16.36 6.26 -25.48
C THR A 54 17.58 6.21 -24.56
N PHE A 55 17.98 7.38 -24.08
CA PHE A 55 19.10 7.52 -23.17
C PHE A 55 18.84 6.85 -21.81
N ARG A 56 17.65 7.06 -21.22
CA ARG A 56 17.23 6.37 -19.98
C ARG A 56 17.17 4.85 -20.18
N LYS A 57 16.60 4.37 -21.29
CA LYS A 57 16.54 2.92 -21.59
C LYS A 57 17.94 2.30 -21.67
N LEU A 58 18.88 3.00 -22.31
CA LEU A 58 20.27 2.56 -22.38
C LEU A 58 20.90 2.52 -20.98
N TYR A 59 20.68 3.55 -20.17
CA TYR A 59 21.17 3.62 -18.80
C TYR A 59 20.63 2.46 -17.94
N GLU A 60 19.31 2.26 -17.92
CA GLU A 60 18.65 1.16 -17.21
C GLU A 60 19.17 -0.21 -17.66
N SER A 61 19.42 -0.38 -18.96
CA SER A 61 20.00 -1.62 -19.50
C SER A 61 21.43 -1.87 -18.99
N CYS A 62 22.24 -0.82 -18.88
CA CYS A 62 23.59 -0.91 -18.31
C CYS A 62 23.58 -1.12 -16.79
N LEU A 63 22.56 -0.58 -16.11
CA LEU A 63 22.39 -0.67 -14.66
C LEU A 63 21.84 -2.03 -14.22
N LEU A 64 21.01 -2.67 -15.04
CA LEU A 64 20.30 -3.91 -14.70
C LEU A 64 21.21 -5.03 -14.14
N PRO A 65 22.38 -5.37 -14.73
CA PRO A 65 23.23 -6.42 -14.16
C PRO A 65 23.72 -6.10 -12.74
N LEU A 66 24.05 -4.82 -12.47
CA LEU A 66 24.46 -4.37 -11.15
C LEU A 66 23.31 -4.46 -10.16
N VAL A 67 22.10 -4.07 -10.58
CA VAL A 67 20.90 -4.17 -9.74
C VAL A 67 20.59 -5.62 -9.40
N LEU A 68 20.68 -6.53 -10.36
CA LEU A 68 20.44 -7.96 -10.12
C LEU A 68 21.45 -8.57 -9.13
N ASP A 69 22.70 -8.11 -9.13
CA ASP A 69 23.76 -8.57 -8.22
C ASP A 69 23.50 -8.16 -6.75
N VAL A 70 22.89 -6.99 -6.55
CA VAL A 70 22.61 -6.41 -5.22
C VAL A 70 21.15 -6.55 -4.78
N SER A 71 20.30 -7.17 -5.59
CA SER A 71 18.88 -7.37 -5.28
C SER A 71 18.66 -8.61 -4.40
N PRO A 72 17.57 -8.65 -3.62
CA PRO A 72 17.16 -9.85 -2.91
C PRO A 72 17.06 -11.06 -3.84
N ALA A 73 17.38 -12.24 -3.30
CA ALA A 73 17.23 -13.49 -4.03
C ALA A 73 15.77 -13.70 -4.44
N ILE A 74 15.56 -13.95 -5.73
CA ILE A 74 14.23 -14.24 -6.28
C ILE A 74 13.88 -15.70 -6.00
N ASP A 75 12.67 -15.94 -5.48
CA ASP A 75 12.15 -17.27 -5.18
C ASP A 75 12.26 -18.23 -6.38
N VAL A 76 12.51 -19.51 -6.10
CA VAL A 76 12.63 -20.55 -7.13
C VAL A 76 11.33 -20.73 -7.93
N ALA A 77 10.16 -20.43 -7.35
CA ALA A 77 8.86 -20.50 -8.00
C ALA A 77 8.58 -19.30 -8.92
N GLN A 78 9.32 -18.19 -8.78
CA GLN A 78 9.16 -17.04 -9.66
C GLN A 78 9.76 -17.35 -11.04
N ASN A 79 8.92 -17.36 -12.07
CA ASN A 79 9.33 -17.65 -13.45
C ASN A 79 9.28 -16.42 -14.38
N GLY A 80 8.40 -15.46 -14.10
CA GLY A 80 8.28 -14.24 -14.91
C GLY A 80 9.54 -13.39 -14.88
N PHE A 81 9.89 -12.78 -16.01
CA PHE A 81 10.99 -11.82 -16.18
C PHE A 81 12.38 -12.34 -15.77
N ARG A 82 12.61 -13.66 -15.87
CA ARG A 82 13.92 -14.28 -15.60
C ARG A 82 14.54 -14.82 -16.87
N SER A 83 15.87 -14.73 -16.95
CA SER A 83 16.63 -15.39 -18.01
C SER A 83 16.43 -16.90 -17.93
N ALA A 84 16.38 -17.54 -19.11
CA ALA A 84 16.22 -18.99 -19.25
C ALA A 84 14.98 -19.59 -18.56
N ARG A 85 13.90 -18.81 -18.39
CA ARG A 85 12.61 -19.29 -17.90
C ARG A 85 11.48 -18.76 -18.77
N SER A 86 10.45 -19.57 -18.95
CA SER A 86 9.29 -19.27 -19.79
C SER A 86 7.97 -19.58 -19.09
N ALA A 87 6.88 -19.08 -19.68
CA ALA A 87 5.53 -19.44 -19.25
C ALA A 87 5.27 -20.95 -19.37
N LEU A 88 5.91 -21.62 -20.34
CA LEU A 88 5.78 -23.06 -20.53
C LEU A 88 6.42 -23.83 -19.38
N ASP A 89 7.60 -23.42 -18.92
CA ASP A 89 8.27 -24.04 -17.76
C ASP A 89 7.42 -23.93 -16.49
N SER A 90 6.72 -22.79 -16.36
CA SER A 90 5.77 -22.56 -15.26
C SER A 90 4.58 -23.52 -15.33
N ALA A 91 4.00 -23.67 -16.53
CA ALA A 91 2.86 -24.55 -16.74
C ALA A 91 3.22 -26.03 -16.53
N LEU A 92 4.39 -26.45 -16.98
CA LEU A 92 4.91 -27.81 -16.75
C LEU A 92 5.14 -28.07 -15.27
N SER A 93 5.86 -27.18 -14.58
CA SER A 93 6.11 -27.30 -13.13
C SER A 93 4.81 -27.36 -12.33
N PHE A 94 3.83 -26.54 -12.71
CA PHE A 94 2.50 -26.54 -12.10
C PHE A 94 1.74 -27.85 -12.36
N GLN A 95 1.78 -28.36 -13.59
CA GLN A 95 1.14 -29.63 -13.94
C GLN A 95 1.75 -30.81 -13.16
N ASP A 96 3.08 -30.85 -13.02
CA ASP A 96 3.76 -31.89 -12.26
C ASP A 96 3.42 -31.83 -10.78
N LEU A 97 3.37 -30.62 -10.19
CA LEU A 97 2.94 -30.41 -8.81
C LEU A 97 1.50 -30.92 -8.57
N MET A 98 0.58 -30.62 -9.49
CA MET A 98 -0.80 -31.09 -9.41
C MET A 98 -0.89 -32.61 -9.47
N LYS A 99 -0.16 -33.26 -10.38
CA LYS A 99 -0.13 -34.73 -10.52
C LYS A 99 0.47 -35.38 -9.27
N ASP A 100 1.56 -34.84 -8.74
CA ASP A 100 2.19 -35.35 -7.53
C ASP A 100 1.27 -35.23 -6.32
N TYR A 101 0.56 -34.11 -6.17
CA TYR A 101 -0.46 -33.95 -5.14
C TYR A 101 -1.57 -35.00 -5.29
N GLN A 102 -2.10 -35.17 -6.51
CA GLN A 102 -3.16 -36.12 -6.80
C GLN A 102 -2.75 -37.56 -6.46
N ARG A 103 -1.50 -37.96 -6.77
CA ARG A 103 -1.00 -39.29 -6.43
C ARG A 103 -0.91 -39.53 -4.92
N ARG A 104 -0.58 -38.51 -4.13
CA ARG A 104 -0.42 -38.62 -2.67
C ARG A 104 -1.75 -38.57 -1.91
N HIS A 105 -2.69 -37.79 -2.40
CA HIS A 105 -3.93 -37.49 -1.67
C HIS A 105 -5.19 -38.08 -2.33
N TYR A 106 -5.06 -38.72 -3.50
CA TYR A 106 -6.15 -39.36 -4.25
C TYR A 106 -7.30 -38.41 -4.65
N HIS A 107 -7.04 -37.10 -4.69
CA HIS A 107 -7.94 -36.09 -5.24
C HIS A 107 -7.15 -34.91 -5.81
N TRP A 108 -7.79 -34.10 -6.65
CA TRP A 108 -7.18 -32.89 -7.19
C TRP A 108 -7.08 -31.78 -6.13
N PRO A 109 -6.03 -30.93 -6.17
CA PRO A 109 -5.95 -29.78 -5.28
C PRO A 109 -6.96 -28.70 -5.69
N THR A 110 -7.43 -27.93 -4.70
CA THR A 110 -8.15 -26.68 -4.96
C THR A 110 -7.16 -25.60 -5.36
N LEU A 111 -7.43 -24.91 -6.46
CA LEU A 111 -6.54 -23.90 -7.01
C LEU A 111 -7.07 -22.49 -6.73
N CYS A 112 -6.18 -21.59 -6.31
CA CYS A 112 -6.47 -20.16 -6.16
C CYS A 112 -5.56 -19.39 -7.12
N PHE A 113 -6.16 -18.66 -8.06
CA PHE A 113 -5.44 -17.79 -8.99
C PHE A 113 -5.57 -16.34 -8.53
N LEU A 114 -4.43 -15.68 -8.34
CA LEU A 114 -4.35 -14.30 -7.90
C LEU A 114 -3.79 -13.44 -9.04
N ASP A 115 -4.49 -12.34 -9.35
CA ASP A 115 -4.04 -11.33 -10.30
C ASP A 115 -4.07 -9.96 -9.62
N ILE A 116 -2.93 -9.26 -9.62
CA ILE A 116 -2.80 -7.96 -8.97
C ILE A 116 -3.15 -6.87 -9.97
N LYS A 117 -4.22 -6.12 -9.68
CA LYS A 117 -4.65 -4.99 -10.51
C LYS A 117 -3.56 -3.92 -10.54
N SER A 118 -3.08 -3.58 -11.74
CA SER A 118 -2.13 -2.48 -11.97
C SER A 118 -0.88 -2.53 -11.08
N ALA A 119 -0.28 -3.72 -10.94
CA ALA A 119 0.82 -3.97 -9.99
C ALA A 119 1.96 -2.93 -10.04
N TYR A 120 2.39 -2.49 -11.23
CA TYR A 120 3.47 -1.50 -11.37
C TYR A 120 3.07 -0.07 -10.96
N ASP A 121 1.78 0.25 -11.04
CA ASP A 121 1.26 1.58 -10.70
C ASP A 121 0.95 1.69 -9.20
N VAL A 122 0.60 0.56 -8.56
CA VAL A 122 0.13 0.50 -7.17
C VAL A 122 1.23 0.09 -6.19
N VAL A 123 2.36 -0.43 -6.67
CA VAL A 123 3.44 -0.89 -5.79
C VAL A 123 4.03 0.26 -4.96
N ASP A 124 4.13 0.04 -3.65
CA ASP A 124 4.85 0.95 -2.75
C ASP A 124 6.36 0.77 -2.94
N ARG A 125 6.97 1.69 -3.67
CA ARG A 125 8.41 1.66 -3.97
C ARG A 125 9.28 1.78 -2.71
N ARG A 126 8.78 2.36 -1.61
CA ARG A 126 9.50 2.43 -0.34
C ARG A 126 9.84 1.04 0.19
N VAL A 127 8.91 0.09 0.04
CA VAL A 127 9.12 -1.31 0.43
C VAL A 127 10.20 -1.95 -0.43
N ILE A 128 10.26 -1.64 -1.73
CA ILE A 128 11.32 -2.11 -2.62
C ILE A 128 12.67 -1.57 -2.17
N TRP A 129 12.78 -0.26 -1.92
CA TRP A 129 14.02 0.38 -1.46
C TRP A 129 14.50 -0.18 -0.13
N GLN A 130 13.59 -0.36 0.83
CA GLN A 130 13.91 -0.98 2.13
C GLN A 130 14.39 -2.43 1.97
N SER A 131 13.76 -3.21 1.08
CA SER A 131 14.18 -4.59 0.81
C SER A 131 15.56 -4.67 0.16
N MET A 132 15.92 -3.69 -0.67
CA MET A 132 17.28 -3.62 -1.23
C MET A 132 18.30 -3.25 -0.15
N LEU A 133 18.00 -2.27 0.69
CA LEU A 133 18.89 -1.86 1.78
C LEU A 133 19.11 -2.98 2.81
N SER A 134 18.07 -3.76 3.13
CA SER A 134 18.18 -4.90 4.05
C SER A 134 18.99 -6.07 3.49
N THR A 135 19.20 -6.11 2.18
CA THR A 135 20.05 -7.11 1.50
C THR A 135 21.44 -6.56 1.17
N ASN A 136 21.87 -5.52 1.89
CA ASN A 136 23.16 -4.84 1.75
C ASN A 136 23.39 -4.20 0.36
N ALA A 137 22.32 -3.83 -0.36
CA ALA A 137 22.49 -3.04 -1.57
C ALA A 137 23.17 -1.70 -1.23
N PRO A 138 24.23 -1.30 -1.96
CA PRO A 138 24.89 -0.03 -1.74
C PRO A 138 23.91 1.16 -1.81
N LEU A 139 23.96 2.03 -0.80
CA LEU A 139 23.11 3.22 -0.73
C LEU A 139 23.14 4.05 -2.03
N PRO A 140 24.28 4.27 -2.72
CA PRO A 140 24.29 4.99 -3.98
C PRO A 140 23.44 4.37 -5.09
N ILE A 141 23.35 3.03 -5.14
CA ILE A 141 22.51 2.32 -6.12
C ILE A 141 21.04 2.52 -5.78
N VAL A 142 20.68 2.39 -4.50
CA VAL A 142 19.30 2.61 -4.06
C VAL A 142 18.88 4.06 -4.32
N SER A 143 19.70 5.04 -3.96
CA SER A 143 19.42 6.45 -4.23
C SER A 143 19.26 6.75 -5.72
N LEU A 144 20.08 6.12 -6.57
CA LEU A 144 19.97 6.23 -8.02
C LEU A 144 18.64 5.66 -8.54
N LEU A 145 18.24 4.48 -8.05
CA LEU A 145 16.97 3.86 -8.43
C LEU A 145 15.77 4.68 -7.95
N SER A 146 15.79 5.16 -6.70
CA SER A 146 14.76 6.08 -6.20
C SER A 146 14.65 7.32 -7.09
N ASN A 147 15.77 7.91 -7.50
CA ASN A 147 15.75 9.07 -8.40
C ASN A 147 15.15 8.75 -9.79
N LEU A 148 15.38 7.54 -10.31
CA LEU A 148 14.82 7.08 -11.59
C LEU A 148 13.30 6.83 -11.54
N PHE A 149 12.75 6.42 -10.39
CA PHE A 149 11.38 5.89 -10.31
C PHE A 149 10.42 6.70 -9.42
N ASP A 150 10.89 7.51 -8.48
CA ASP A 150 10.03 8.24 -7.54
C ASP A 150 9.63 9.63 -8.05
N ASP A 151 10.58 10.39 -8.62
CA ASP A 151 10.36 11.76 -9.12
C ASP A 151 10.14 11.80 -10.63
N VAL A 152 9.27 10.92 -11.14
CA VAL A 152 8.96 10.83 -12.58
C VAL A 152 7.86 11.83 -12.93
N SER A 153 8.01 12.50 -14.06
CA SER A 153 6.95 13.28 -14.68
C SER A 153 6.49 12.62 -15.97
N ILE A 154 5.23 12.83 -16.34
CA ILE A 154 4.64 12.23 -17.53
C ILE A 154 3.79 13.22 -18.31
N SER A 155 3.77 13.07 -19.63
CA SER A 155 2.78 13.71 -20.50
C SER A 155 2.02 12.65 -21.28
N VAL A 156 0.73 12.83 -21.49
CA VAL A 156 -0.11 11.91 -22.26
C VAL A 156 -0.02 12.29 -23.73
N LEU A 157 0.38 11.33 -24.56
CA LEU A 157 0.36 11.44 -26.02
C LEU A 157 -0.91 10.81 -26.57
N ASN A 158 -1.74 11.62 -27.21
CA ASN A 158 -2.94 11.16 -27.91
C ASN A 158 -3.03 11.82 -29.30
N GLN A 159 -2.97 11.02 -30.37
CA GLN A 159 -3.12 11.48 -31.76
C GLN A 159 -2.28 12.74 -32.09
N ASN A 160 -0.99 12.73 -31.72
CA ASN A 160 -0.03 13.83 -31.86
C ASN A 160 -0.28 15.07 -30.99
N CYS A 161 -1.29 15.05 -30.13
CA CYS A 161 -1.44 16.03 -29.06
C CYS A 161 -0.69 15.55 -27.81
N VAL A 162 -0.02 16.49 -27.14
CA VAL A 162 0.69 16.27 -25.88
C VAL A 162 -0.07 17.00 -24.78
N SER A 163 -0.38 16.32 -23.68
CA SER A 163 -0.95 16.99 -22.50
C SER A 163 0.09 17.86 -21.79
N GLU A 164 -0.39 18.71 -20.89
CA GLU A 164 0.47 19.27 -19.85
C GLU A 164 1.15 18.16 -19.04
N GLU A 165 2.29 18.51 -18.46
CA GLU A 165 3.09 17.59 -17.66
C GLU A 165 2.41 17.31 -16.31
N LEU A 166 2.31 16.02 -16.00
CA LEU A 166 1.72 15.49 -14.78
C LEU A 166 2.82 14.84 -13.95
N SER A 167 2.82 15.05 -12.64
CA SER A 167 3.72 14.35 -11.72
C SER A 167 2.88 13.40 -10.87
N PRO A 168 2.91 12.07 -11.10
CA PRO A 168 2.07 11.10 -10.40
C PRO A 168 2.24 11.10 -8.87
N HIS A 169 3.34 11.68 -8.36
CA HIS A 169 3.67 11.72 -6.93
C HIS A 169 3.82 13.13 -6.32
N LYS A 170 3.52 14.23 -7.05
CA LYS A 170 3.40 15.55 -6.40
C LYS A 170 2.06 15.67 -5.66
N ASN A 171 1.90 14.91 -4.59
CA ASN A 171 1.21 15.49 -3.45
C ASN A 171 2.08 16.65 -2.98
N ASN A 172 1.50 17.84 -2.78
CA ASN A 172 2.15 19.03 -2.23
C ASN A 172 2.64 18.86 -0.78
N ASN A 173 3.01 17.64 -0.36
CA ASN A 173 3.60 17.40 0.94
C ASN A 173 5.12 17.40 0.78
N PRO A 174 5.83 18.31 1.47
CA PRO A 174 7.26 18.46 1.33
C PRO A 174 8.00 17.15 1.65
N VAL A 175 9.09 16.95 0.92
CA VAL A 175 10.05 15.82 0.86
C VAL A 175 10.78 15.55 2.19
N HIS A 176 10.21 15.95 3.33
CA HIS A 176 10.74 15.68 4.67
C HIS A 176 9.71 15.12 5.67
N SER A 177 8.49 14.78 5.25
CA SER A 177 7.59 14.00 6.11
C SER A 177 7.91 12.52 5.95
N PHE A 178 8.49 11.88 6.97
CA PHE A 178 8.40 10.42 7.07
C PHE A 178 6.92 10.07 7.05
N PRO A 179 6.41 9.40 6.01
CA PRO A 179 4.98 9.12 5.92
C PRO A 179 4.64 8.13 7.02
N ILE A 180 3.83 8.58 7.98
CA ILE A 180 3.33 7.66 9.00
C ILE A 180 2.44 6.61 8.33
N SER A 181 2.68 5.35 8.70
CA SER A 181 1.90 4.21 8.24
C SER A 181 0.87 3.87 9.32
N LEU A 182 -0.41 4.06 8.97
CA LEU A 182 -1.55 3.70 9.80
C LEU A 182 -2.19 2.43 9.22
N SER A 183 -2.55 1.48 10.07
CA SER A 183 -3.33 0.31 9.67
C SER A 183 -4.55 0.17 10.56
N LEU A 184 -5.64 -0.34 9.99
CA LEU A 184 -6.88 -0.62 10.68
C LEU A 184 -7.17 -2.12 10.62
N TRP A 185 -7.57 -2.71 11.73
CA TRP A 185 -8.00 -4.11 11.80
C TRP A 185 -9.28 -4.23 12.63
N ASN A 186 -10.35 -4.79 12.07
CA ASN A 186 -11.47 -5.27 12.86
C ASN A 186 -11.19 -6.72 13.29
N ALA A 187 -11.09 -6.95 14.61
CA ALA A 187 -10.69 -8.24 15.18
C ALA A 187 -11.86 -9.18 15.57
N ASN A 188 -13.10 -8.67 15.73
CA ASN A 188 -14.25 -9.42 16.28
C ASN A 188 -13.86 -10.33 17.49
N GLY A 189 -13.29 -9.71 18.52
CA GLY A 189 -12.72 -10.36 19.69
C GLY A 189 -11.23 -10.63 19.55
N LEU A 190 -10.41 -9.85 20.27
CA LEU A 190 -8.95 -9.93 20.18
C LEU A 190 -8.35 -10.78 21.30
N ARG A 191 -7.71 -11.89 20.94
CA ARG A 191 -7.00 -12.77 21.90
C ARG A 191 -5.53 -12.40 21.99
N GLN A 192 -4.96 -12.54 23.18
CA GLN A 192 -3.54 -12.19 23.43
C GLN A 192 -2.56 -12.93 22.51
N SER A 193 -2.76 -14.22 22.24
CA SER A 193 -1.90 -14.98 21.33
C SER A 193 -1.91 -14.41 19.91
N VAL A 194 -3.07 -13.99 19.43
CA VAL A 194 -3.24 -13.40 18.08
C VAL A 194 -2.60 -12.02 18.00
N VAL A 195 -2.62 -11.24 19.09
CA VAL A 195 -1.90 -9.95 19.14
C VAL A 195 -0.41 -10.15 18.90
N HIS A 196 0.20 -11.13 19.58
CA HIS A 196 1.62 -11.41 19.41
C HIS A 196 1.95 -11.78 17.95
N ASP A 197 1.17 -12.71 17.38
CA ASP A 197 1.35 -13.14 15.99
C ASP A 197 1.16 -11.98 14.99
N VAL A 198 0.18 -11.11 15.21
CA VAL A 198 -0.05 -9.98 14.30
C VAL A 198 1.08 -8.95 14.42
N LEU A 199 1.44 -8.55 15.63
CA LEU A 199 2.49 -7.55 15.83
C LEU A 199 3.86 -8.03 15.30
N SER A 200 4.14 -9.34 15.31
CA SER A 200 5.37 -9.89 14.74
C SER A 200 5.42 -9.87 13.19
N HIS A 201 4.26 -9.77 12.52
CA HIS A 201 4.17 -9.83 11.06
C HIS A 201 3.81 -8.49 10.40
N VAL A 202 3.32 -7.50 11.15
CA VAL A 202 3.00 -6.16 10.64
C VAL A 202 4.23 -5.25 10.74
N LEU A 203 5.29 -5.58 9.98
CA LEU A 203 6.61 -4.94 10.08
C LEU A 203 6.67 -3.50 9.52
N SER A 204 5.69 -3.08 8.71
CA SER A 204 5.69 -1.79 8.01
C SER A 204 4.70 -0.76 8.57
N THR A 205 4.04 -1.05 9.70
CA THR A 205 3.02 -0.17 10.30
C THR A 205 3.57 0.54 11.52
N HIS A 206 3.31 1.83 11.63
CA HIS A 206 3.72 2.62 12.79
C HIS A 206 2.63 2.66 13.86
N VAL A 207 1.36 2.78 13.46
CA VAL A 207 0.20 2.73 14.36
C VAL A 207 -0.84 1.76 13.82
N LEU A 208 -1.13 0.71 14.57
CA LEU A 208 -2.17 -0.27 14.27
C LEU A 208 -3.39 0.01 15.16
N LEU A 209 -4.46 0.47 14.54
CA LEU A 209 -5.76 0.67 15.15
C LEU A 209 -6.58 -0.62 15.04
N VAL A 210 -7.10 -1.10 16.16
CA VAL A 210 -7.90 -2.32 16.21
C VAL A 210 -9.27 -2.02 16.82
N THR A 211 -10.33 -2.35 16.08
CA THR A 211 -11.72 -2.22 16.51
C THR A 211 -12.30 -3.58 16.93
N GLU A 212 -13.40 -3.53 17.68
CA GLU A 212 -14.13 -4.72 18.14
C GLU A 212 -13.26 -5.72 18.92
N THR A 213 -12.36 -5.20 19.77
CA THR A 213 -11.41 -6.03 20.52
C THR A 213 -12.04 -6.83 21.66
N TRP A 214 -13.21 -6.38 22.15
CA TRP A 214 -13.82 -6.81 23.40
C TRP A 214 -12.91 -6.65 24.62
N LEU A 215 -11.94 -5.73 24.55
CA LEU A 215 -11.04 -5.44 25.66
C LEU A 215 -11.84 -4.75 26.78
N LEU A 216 -12.10 -5.48 27.88
CA LEU A 216 -12.89 -4.98 29.00
C LEU A 216 -12.05 -4.27 30.08
N PHE A 217 -10.81 -4.72 30.26
CA PHE A 217 -9.84 -4.16 31.23
C PHE A 217 -8.42 -4.63 30.88
N GLY A 218 -7.41 -3.93 31.43
CA GLY A 218 -6.00 -4.29 31.25
C GLY A 218 -5.42 -3.88 29.90
N SER A 219 -4.35 -4.54 29.50
CA SER A 219 -3.67 -4.33 28.21
C SER A 219 -3.14 -5.66 27.68
N PHE A 220 -2.76 -5.68 26.40
CA PHE A 220 -2.11 -6.84 25.82
C PHE A 220 -0.59 -6.73 26.05
N PRO A 221 0.09 -7.72 26.61
CA PRO A 221 1.55 -7.65 26.77
C PRO A 221 2.26 -7.58 25.41
N SER A 222 2.99 -6.49 25.16
CA SER A 222 3.81 -6.29 23.96
C SER A 222 4.90 -5.24 24.22
N ASP A 223 5.89 -5.19 23.34
CA ASP A 223 6.88 -4.12 23.23
C ASP A 223 6.29 -2.85 22.58
N TRP A 224 5.14 -2.96 21.91
CA TRP A 224 4.38 -1.83 21.37
C TRP A 224 3.61 -1.12 22.50
N SER A 225 3.61 0.21 22.48
CA SER A 225 2.82 1.00 23.42
C SER A 225 1.35 1.01 23.01
N GLN A 226 0.45 1.17 23.99
CA GLN A 226 -0.98 0.99 23.80
C GLN A 226 -1.81 2.14 24.34
N SER A 227 -2.81 2.51 23.55
CA SER A 227 -3.91 3.41 23.93
C SER A 227 -5.22 2.65 23.76
N TYR A 228 -6.19 2.87 24.63
CA TYR A 228 -7.41 2.05 24.65
C TYR A 228 -8.66 2.88 24.90
N LEU A 229 -9.76 2.35 24.37
CA LEU A 229 -11.11 2.64 24.79
C LEU A 229 -11.76 1.31 25.14
N TYR A 230 -12.00 1.07 26.42
CA TYR A 230 -12.52 -0.22 26.89
C TYR A 230 -13.95 -0.48 26.39
N GLY A 231 -14.21 -1.73 26.05
CA GLY A 231 -15.54 -2.24 25.74
C GLY A 231 -16.36 -2.51 27.00
N THR A 232 -17.61 -2.89 26.79
CA THR A 232 -18.56 -3.23 27.86
C THR A 232 -18.90 -4.71 27.85
N LYS A 233 -19.15 -5.28 29.03
CA LYS A 233 -19.60 -6.67 29.15
C LYS A 233 -21.06 -6.78 28.76
N VAL A 234 -21.41 -7.73 27.91
CA VAL A 234 -22.80 -7.98 27.53
C VAL A 234 -23.37 -9.09 28.42
N PRO A 235 -24.48 -8.86 29.16
CA PRO A 235 -25.18 -9.90 29.91
C PRO A 235 -25.63 -11.03 28.98
N ASP A 236 -25.55 -12.28 29.45
CA ASP A 236 -26.01 -13.48 28.74
C ASP A 236 -25.34 -13.81 27.39
N ALA A 237 -24.23 -13.11 27.05
CA ALA A 237 -23.49 -13.33 25.81
C ALA A 237 -22.28 -14.28 25.95
N PHE A 238 -22.32 -15.26 26.86
CA PHE A 238 -21.25 -16.26 27.07
C PHE A 238 -19.83 -15.66 27.23
N GLY A 239 -19.72 -14.53 27.93
CA GLY A 239 -18.43 -13.84 28.15
C GLY A 239 -17.95 -12.96 26.99
N ARG A 240 -18.74 -12.80 25.92
CA ARG A 240 -18.45 -11.82 24.87
C ARG A 240 -18.63 -10.39 25.40
N GLY A 241 -17.66 -9.54 25.09
CA GLY A 241 -17.77 -8.10 25.25
C GLY A 241 -18.43 -7.45 24.04
N SER A 242 -18.73 -6.16 24.14
CA SER A 242 -19.17 -5.32 23.04
C SER A 242 -18.24 -4.12 22.92
N GLY A 243 -17.85 -3.79 21.69
CA GLY A 243 -16.92 -2.71 21.40
C GLY A 243 -15.49 -3.01 21.86
N GLY A 244 -14.83 -1.99 22.38
CA GLY A 244 -13.41 -2.04 22.71
C GLY A 244 -12.55 -1.66 21.50
N MET A 245 -11.75 -0.61 21.63
CA MET A 245 -10.76 -0.21 20.65
C MET A 245 -9.39 -0.16 21.31
N THR A 246 -8.36 -0.55 20.58
CA THR A 246 -6.98 -0.35 21.00
C THR A 246 -6.16 0.19 19.84
N ALA A 247 -5.14 0.98 20.16
CA ALA A 247 -4.12 1.40 19.22
C ALA A 247 -2.78 0.88 19.71
N PHE A 248 -2.11 0.08 18.89
CA PHE A 248 -0.73 -0.32 19.11
C PHE A 248 0.18 0.64 18.35
N VAL A 249 1.20 1.17 19.04
CA VAL A 249 2.21 2.06 18.46
C VAL A 249 3.55 1.34 18.45
N SER A 250 4.15 1.24 17.26
CA SER A 250 5.42 0.57 17.08
C SER A 250 6.54 1.32 17.81
N PRO A 251 7.51 0.61 18.42
CA PRO A 251 8.75 1.21 18.90
C PRO A 251 9.53 1.97 17.80
N SER A 252 9.31 1.61 16.53
CA SER A 252 9.91 2.29 15.37
C SER A 252 9.16 3.55 14.93
N CYS A 253 8.05 3.93 15.58
CA CYS A 253 7.31 5.14 15.26
C CYS A 253 8.19 6.38 15.45
N PRO A 254 8.45 7.19 14.41
CA PRO A 254 9.34 8.34 14.51
C PRO A 254 8.66 9.55 15.18
N PHE A 255 7.39 9.43 15.55
CA PHE A 255 6.58 10.50 16.11
C PHE A 255 6.10 10.16 17.52
N THR A 256 6.01 11.16 18.37
CA THR A 256 5.32 11.03 19.65
C THR A 256 3.84 10.76 19.41
N VAL A 257 3.34 9.69 20.02
CA VAL A 257 1.92 9.34 20.02
C VAL A 257 1.35 9.53 21.41
N SER A 258 0.26 10.29 21.51
CA SER A 258 -0.50 10.44 22.76
C SER A 258 -1.99 10.25 22.50
N GLN A 259 -2.67 9.63 23.46
CA GLN A 259 -4.13 9.54 23.44
C GLN A 259 -4.73 10.90 23.84
N LEU A 260 -5.65 11.39 23.00
CA LEU A 260 -6.44 12.59 23.27
C LEU A 260 -7.64 12.25 24.18
N PRO A 261 -8.21 13.24 24.88
CA PRO A 261 -9.42 13.04 25.68
C PRO A 261 -10.55 12.42 24.84
N SER A 262 -11.34 11.55 25.48
CA SER A 262 -12.49 10.94 24.81
C SER A 262 -13.57 11.99 24.55
N TYR A 263 -13.91 12.21 23.28
CA TYR A 263 -15.01 13.09 22.86
C TYR A 263 -16.37 12.38 22.98
N ASN A 264 -16.38 11.06 22.80
CA ASN A 264 -17.56 10.21 22.84
C ASN A 264 -17.13 8.75 23.10
N PRO A 265 -18.02 7.87 23.58
CA PRO A 265 -17.68 6.49 23.93
C PRO A 265 -17.43 5.57 22.72
N HIS A 266 -17.48 6.11 21.50
CA HIS A 266 -17.31 5.37 20.24
C HIS A 266 -16.05 5.78 19.47
N THR A 267 -15.21 6.66 20.02
CA THR A 267 -14.02 7.16 19.32
C THR A 267 -12.77 7.11 20.20
N LEU A 268 -11.73 6.42 19.71
CA LEU A 268 -10.37 6.50 20.24
C LEU A 268 -9.60 7.54 19.43
N SER A 269 -9.13 8.60 20.09
CA SER A 269 -8.46 9.72 19.43
C SER A 269 -6.99 9.79 19.81
N LEU A 270 -6.12 9.96 18.82
CA LEU A 270 -4.66 10.02 19.00
C LEU A 270 -4.09 11.27 18.35
N LYS A 271 -3.10 11.89 18.99
CA LYS A 271 -2.21 12.84 18.34
C LYS A 271 -0.93 12.11 17.99
N VAL A 272 -0.58 12.08 16.70
CA VAL A 272 0.62 11.44 16.18
C VAL A 272 1.49 12.46 15.46
N GLY A 273 2.46 13.02 16.17
CA GLY A 273 3.20 14.18 15.68
C GLY A 273 2.24 15.33 15.37
N TYR A 274 2.18 15.75 14.11
CA TYR A 274 1.23 16.77 13.66
C TYR A 274 -0.15 16.19 13.32
N LEU A 275 -0.29 14.89 13.04
CA LEU A 275 -1.54 14.30 12.59
C LEU A 275 -2.48 14.02 13.78
N THR A 276 -3.76 14.37 13.64
CA THR A 276 -4.83 13.95 14.56
C THR A 276 -5.57 12.76 13.95
N VAL A 277 -5.65 11.64 14.66
CA VAL A 277 -6.32 10.42 14.18
C VAL A 277 -7.50 10.08 15.08
N HIS A 278 -8.71 10.04 14.52
CA HIS A 278 -9.91 9.57 15.19
C HIS A 278 -10.28 8.18 14.65
N CYS A 279 -10.13 7.16 15.50
CA CYS A 279 -10.59 5.80 15.22
C CYS A 279 -11.99 5.62 15.79
N VAL A 280 -12.98 5.43 14.92
CA VAL A 280 -14.41 5.33 15.28
C VAL A 280 -14.88 3.88 15.18
N TYR A 281 -15.65 3.43 16.15
CA TYR A 281 -16.37 2.15 16.09
C TYR A 281 -17.86 2.36 16.35
N LEU A 282 -18.68 2.12 15.32
CA LEU A 282 -20.13 2.33 15.36
C LEU A 282 -20.86 0.98 15.48
N PRO A 283 -21.26 0.55 16.69
CA PRO A 283 -21.92 -0.75 16.85
C PRO A 283 -23.28 -0.79 16.13
N PRO A 284 -23.68 -1.93 15.52
CA PRO A 284 -24.89 -2.10 14.70
C PRO A 284 -26.22 -1.52 15.23
N PRO A 285 -26.55 -1.50 16.54
CA PRO A 285 -27.85 -1.01 17.01
C PRO A 285 -28.03 0.52 17.01
N LEU A 286 -27.05 1.32 16.55
CA LEU A 286 -27.16 2.79 16.58
C LEU A 286 -28.15 3.37 15.55
N SER A 287 -28.83 4.46 15.89
CA SER A 287 -29.63 5.21 14.91
C SER A 287 -28.75 6.11 14.04
N SER A 288 -29.17 6.43 12.81
CA SER A 288 -28.42 7.36 11.94
C SER A 288 -28.20 8.73 12.59
N TYR A 289 -29.12 9.18 13.44
CA TYR A 289 -28.97 10.42 14.21
C TYR A 289 -27.82 10.34 15.21
N MET A 290 -27.71 9.23 15.97
CA MET A 290 -26.61 9.00 16.89
C MET A 290 -25.27 8.91 16.16
N VAL A 291 -25.22 8.20 15.03
CA VAL A 291 -24.03 8.12 14.17
C VAL A 291 -23.54 9.52 13.75
N LEU A 292 -24.44 10.35 13.23
CA LEU A 292 -24.09 11.71 12.82
C LEU A 292 -23.69 12.60 14.00
N SER A 293 -24.31 12.43 15.16
CA SER A 293 -23.94 13.15 16.39
C SER A 293 -22.54 12.79 16.87
N ILE A 294 -22.17 11.50 16.82
CA ILE A 294 -20.82 11.02 17.15
C ILE A 294 -19.79 11.70 16.25
N LEU A 295 -20.00 11.68 14.93
CA LEU A 295 -19.03 12.26 13.99
C LEU A 295 -18.95 13.79 14.10
N ARG A 296 -20.08 14.48 14.30
CA ARG A 296 -20.12 15.94 14.49
C ARG A 296 -19.46 16.39 15.81
N SER A 297 -19.31 15.49 16.79
CA SER A 297 -18.62 15.80 18.04
C SER A 297 -17.10 15.86 17.91
N LEU A 298 -16.55 15.38 16.80
CA LEU A 298 -15.11 15.30 16.58
C LEU A 298 -14.57 16.66 16.08
N PRO A 299 -13.49 17.18 16.68
CA PRO A 299 -12.82 18.36 16.15
C PRO A 299 -12.11 17.99 14.85
N LEU A 300 -12.53 18.61 13.73
CA LEU A 300 -11.93 18.37 12.42
C LEU A 300 -11.09 19.58 12.01
N HIS A 301 -9.82 19.31 11.71
CA HIS A 301 -8.85 20.26 11.18
C HIS A 301 -8.20 19.68 9.91
N CYS A 302 -7.37 20.46 9.22
CA CYS A 302 -6.72 20.03 7.98
C CYS A 302 -5.72 18.86 8.17
N ASP A 303 -5.27 18.63 9.40
CA ASP A 303 -4.38 17.55 9.83
C ASP A 303 -5.15 16.36 10.44
N THR A 304 -6.47 16.28 10.24
CA THR A 304 -7.32 15.27 10.88
C THR A 304 -7.65 14.12 9.93
N THR A 305 -7.41 12.89 10.37
CA THR A 305 -7.83 11.66 9.71
C THR A 305 -8.89 10.96 10.55
N VAL A 306 -10.06 10.70 9.98
CA VAL A 306 -11.10 9.87 10.60
C VAL A 306 -11.10 8.52 9.92
N CYS A 307 -10.98 7.45 10.69
CA CYS A 307 -10.95 6.07 10.22
C CYS A 307 -11.64 5.18 11.24
N GLY A 308 -11.84 3.90 10.91
CA GLY A 308 -12.49 2.97 11.81
C GLY A 308 -13.51 2.08 11.13
N ASP A 309 -14.30 1.40 11.94
CA ASP A 309 -15.42 0.60 11.46
C ASP A 309 -16.72 1.38 11.66
N PHE A 310 -17.26 1.84 10.55
CA PHE A 310 -18.50 2.61 10.51
C PHE A 310 -19.72 1.73 10.28
N ASP A 311 -19.54 0.45 9.92
CA ASP A 311 -20.61 -0.47 9.55
C ASP A 311 -21.56 0.11 8.45
N ALA A 312 -21.05 1.09 7.70
CA ALA A 312 -21.77 1.82 6.67
C ALA A 312 -21.57 1.16 5.31
N ARG A 313 -22.66 0.94 4.57
CA ARG A 313 -22.63 0.37 3.23
C ARG A 313 -23.17 1.37 2.24
N PHE A 314 -22.37 1.71 1.24
CA PHE A 314 -22.65 2.79 0.30
C PHE A 314 -23.21 2.30 -1.04
N GLY A 315 -23.52 0.99 -1.14
CA GLY A 315 -23.96 0.37 -2.37
C GLY A 315 -22.93 0.54 -3.50
N SER A 316 -23.42 0.74 -4.73
CA SER A 316 -22.58 0.87 -5.92
C SER A 316 -21.60 2.04 -5.88
N LEU A 317 -21.79 3.05 -5.01
CA LEU A 317 -20.88 4.20 -4.90
C LEU A 317 -19.46 3.79 -4.50
N LEU A 318 -19.34 2.88 -3.52
CA LEU A 318 -18.05 2.33 -3.07
C LEU A 318 -17.88 0.84 -3.39
N GLY A 319 -18.78 0.28 -4.21
CA GLY A 319 -18.70 -1.12 -4.68
C GLY A 319 -19.35 -2.15 -3.76
N ASP A 320 -20.15 -1.75 -2.77
CA ASP A 320 -20.93 -2.66 -1.95
C ASP A 320 -22.13 -3.23 -2.71
N THR A 321 -22.50 -4.48 -2.41
CA THR A 321 -23.70 -5.13 -2.98
C THR A 321 -25.01 -4.55 -2.45
N ARG A 322 -24.98 -3.83 -1.31
CA ARG A 322 -26.16 -3.25 -0.64
C ARG A 322 -25.80 -1.89 -0.07
N ALA A 323 -26.76 -0.97 -0.02
CA ALA A 323 -26.67 0.25 0.77
C ALA A 323 -27.42 0.08 2.10
N ASN A 324 -27.01 0.81 3.15
CA ASN A 324 -27.75 0.89 4.40
C ASN A 324 -28.01 2.35 4.82
N ALA A 325 -28.87 2.53 5.83
CA ALA A 325 -29.28 3.85 6.29
C ALA A 325 -28.12 4.74 6.75
N TRP A 326 -27.03 4.14 7.23
CA TRP A 326 -25.82 4.85 7.65
C TRP A 326 -24.98 5.29 6.46
N GLY A 327 -24.77 4.44 5.46
CA GLY A 327 -24.10 4.83 4.21
C GLY A 327 -24.79 6.03 3.55
N ASN A 328 -26.12 6.01 3.48
CA ASN A 328 -26.89 7.16 2.97
C ASN A 328 -26.70 8.44 3.81
N ALA A 329 -26.68 8.30 5.15
CA ALA A 329 -26.49 9.44 6.05
C ALA A 329 -25.08 10.03 5.97
N LEU A 330 -24.07 9.20 5.64
CA LEU A 330 -22.67 9.60 5.54
C LEU A 330 -22.27 10.10 4.14
N LEU A 331 -23.14 10.02 3.13
CA LEU A 331 -22.86 10.57 1.80
C LEU A 331 -22.31 12.02 1.81
N PRO A 332 -22.83 12.96 2.62
CA PRO A 332 -22.29 14.32 2.68
C PRO A 332 -20.84 14.41 3.19
N TRP A 333 -20.34 13.37 3.87
CA TRP A 333 -18.96 13.29 4.37
C TRP A 333 -17.97 12.78 3.32
N LEU A 334 -18.44 12.24 2.19
CA LEU A 334 -17.59 11.72 1.10
C LEU A 334 -17.29 12.74 0.01
N GLY A 335 -17.99 13.88 -0.01
CA GLY A 335 -17.76 14.97 -0.96
C GLY A 335 -16.71 15.97 -0.45
N PRO A 336 -16.12 16.80 -1.33
CA PRO A 336 -15.30 17.92 -0.90
C PRO A 336 -16.15 18.87 -0.04
N GLN A 337 -15.71 19.14 1.18
CA GLN A 337 -16.24 20.23 2.01
C GLN A 337 -15.60 21.57 1.64
#